data_AF-A0A3S2ZBC9-F1
#
_entry.id   AF-A0A3S2ZBC9-F1
#
_cell.length_a   1.000
_cell.length_b   1.000
_cell.length_c   1.000
_cell.angle_alpha   90.00
_cell.angle_beta   90.00
_cell.angle_gamma   90.00
#
_symmetry.space_group_name_H-M   'P 1'
#
loop_
_entity.id
_entity.type
_entity.pdbx_description
1 polymer ?
#
loop_
_entity_poly.entity_id
_entity_poly.type
_entity_poly.pdbx_seq_one_letter_code
_entity_poly.pdbx_strand_id
1 'polypeptide(L)'
;MAGWNPGPDPFPADDFKEITDFTYLDELKFIRHANIHVDKTPASLWQLSADFRASMTVHPVNGSPYPLTIKAPRGMFTDLSSVPKLLWSLIGPIGPHLEASILHDYLYMGWTDFRTKARRQDWVFADTMFLAGMTTSKVKERKLIFGAVHSSVGWSVFKKKNYTLKERMDEWLPLLKKDHGRDDPPSTVAGSAKAVSDLTANAAANSGQR
;
A
#
# COMPACT_ATOMS: atom_id res chain seq x y z
N MET A 1 17.50 7.81 -18.53
CA MET A 1 16.78 7.74 -17.23
C MET A 1 15.78 6.62 -17.37
N ALA A 2 15.90 5.54 -16.57
CA ALA A 2 14.90 4.48 -16.61
C ALA A 2 13.54 5.08 -16.20
N GLY A 3 12.51 4.91 -17.03
CA GLY A 3 11.17 5.42 -16.74
C GLY A 3 10.64 4.81 -15.45
N TRP A 4 10.00 5.64 -14.62
CA TRP A 4 9.21 5.15 -13.48
C TRP A 4 8.18 4.14 -13.97
N ASN A 5 8.17 2.96 -13.38
CA ASN A 5 7.17 1.92 -13.65
C ASN A 5 6.40 1.67 -12.35
N PRO A 6 5.16 2.16 -12.22
CA PRO A 6 4.35 2.00 -11.01
C PRO A 6 3.84 0.56 -10.82
N GLY A 7 4.08 -0.33 -11.79
CA GLY A 7 3.59 -1.70 -11.78
C GLY A 7 2.19 -1.82 -12.39
N PRO A 8 1.47 -2.93 -12.13
CA PRO A 8 0.10 -3.11 -12.59
C PRO A 8 -0.85 -2.15 -11.86
N ASP A 9 -1.92 -1.74 -12.54
CA ASP A 9 -2.99 -0.92 -11.95
C ASP A 9 -3.64 -1.66 -10.76
N PRO A 10 -3.59 -1.11 -9.54
CA PRO A 10 -4.15 -1.77 -8.36
C PRO A 10 -5.66 -1.55 -8.21
N PHE A 11 -6.29 -0.77 -9.10
CA PHE A 11 -7.72 -0.48 -9.06
C PHE A 11 -8.53 -1.40 -9.98
N PRO A 12 -9.80 -1.66 -9.68
CA PRO A 12 -10.73 -2.29 -10.61
C PRO A 12 -10.79 -1.54 -11.94
N ALA A 13 -10.80 -2.28 -13.05
CA ALA A 13 -10.97 -1.68 -14.37
C ALA A 13 -12.34 -0.98 -14.48
N ASP A 14 -13.39 -1.69 -14.08
CA ASP A 14 -14.78 -1.24 -14.16
C ASP A 14 -15.36 -0.86 -12.79
N ASP A 15 -16.53 -0.22 -12.81
CA ASP A 15 -17.32 0.02 -11.60
C ASP A 15 -17.60 -1.31 -10.89
N PHE A 16 -17.49 -1.31 -9.55
CA PHE A 16 -17.67 -2.50 -8.73
C PHE A 16 -18.81 -2.32 -7.72
N LYS A 17 -19.39 -3.43 -7.28
CA LYS A 17 -20.47 -3.49 -6.28
C LYS A 17 -19.91 -3.75 -4.89
N GLU A 18 -19.02 -4.74 -4.77
CA GLU A 18 -18.45 -5.16 -3.49
C GLU A 18 -17.10 -5.86 -3.65
N ILE A 19 -16.45 -6.07 -2.50
CA ILE A 19 -15.21 -6.83 -2.36
C ILE A 19 -15.46 -7.94 -1.34
N THR A 20 -15.00 -9.14 -1.62
CA THR A 20 -15.11 -10.32 -0.74
C THR A 20 -13.76 -11.05 -0.65
N ASP A 21 -13.67 -12.07 0.22
CA ASP A 21 -12.49 -12.94 0.35
C ASP A 21 -11.16 -12.20 0.60
N PHE A 22 -11.22 -11.06 1.29
CA PHE A 22 -10.03 -10.26 1.57
C PHE A 22 -9.06 -11.03 2.48
N THR A 23 -7.81 -11.15 2.06
CA THR A 23 -6.74 -11.78 2.82
C THR A 23 -5.41 -11.06 2.65
N TYR A 24 -4.63 -10.99 3.72
CA TYR A 24 -3.23 -10.57 3.68
C TYR A 24 -2.37 -11.74 3.21
N LEU A 25 -1.50 -11.49 2.23
CA LEU A 25 -0.63 -12.52 1.68
C LEU A 25 0.76 -12.55 2.33
N ASP A 26 1.16 -11.44 2.96
CA ASP A 26 2.49 -11.25 3.52
C ASP A 26 2.41 -10.78 4.96
N GLU A 27 3.48 -11.01 5.72
CA GLU A 27 3.71 -10.32 6.98
C GLU A 27 4.12 -8.87 6.73
N LEU A 28 3.54 -7.95 7.48
CA LEU A 28 3.92 -6.55 7.40
C LEU A 28 5.30 -6.32 8.03
N LYS A 29 6.27 -5.89 7.21
CA LYS A 29 7.64 -5.56 7.65
C LYS A 29 7.99 -4.12 7.29
N PHE A 30 8.15 -3.26 8.28
CA PHE A 30 8.53 -1.85 8.07
C PHE A 30 9.57 -1.35 9.07
N ILE A 31 10.23 -0.27 8.69
CA ILE A 31 11.21 0.45 9.51
C ILE A 31 10.58 1.75 9.98
N ARG A 32 10.70 2.04 11.28
CA ARG A 32 10.34 3.35 11.85
C ARG A 32 11.54 4.26 11.86
N HIS A 33 11.44 5.41 11.20
CA HIS A 33 12.48 6.43 11.24
C HIS A 33 12.25 7.38 12.43
N ALA A 34 12.65 6.95 13.63
CA ALA A 34 12.34 7.60 14.91
C ALA A 34 12.98 8.99 15.12
N ASN A 35 14.02 9.33 14.35
CA ASN A 35 14.78 10.58 14.49
C ASN A 35 14.29 11.72 13.59
N ILE A 36 13.15 11.55 12.93
CA ILE A 36 12.55 12.58 12.09
C ILE A 36 11.64 13.45 12.98
N HIS A 37 12.22 14.50 13.58
CA HIS A 37 11.45 15.62 14.12
C HIS A 37 11.42 16.68 13.04
N VAL A 38 10.35 16.70 12.27
CA VAL A 38 10.19 17.64 11.16
C VAL A 38 9.18 18.72 11.54
N ASP A 39 9.61 19.98 11.43
CA ASP A 39 8.75 21.13 11.71
C ASP A 39 7.64 21.32 10.65
N LYS A 40 7.78 20.68 9.47
CA LYS A 40 6.88 20.89 8.31
C LYS A 40 6.30 19.62 7.68
N THR A 41 6.69 18.41 8.13
CA THR A 41 6.35 17.12 7.50
C THR A 41 5.79 16.11 8.51
N PRO A 42 5.30 14.91 8.13
CA PRO A 42 4.55 14.06 9.05
C PRO A 42 5.35 13.71 10.31
N ALA A 43 4.68 13.72 11.47
CA ALA A 43 5.29 13.47 12.78
C ALA A 43 5.92 12.07 12.94
N SER A 44 5.66 11.18 11.97
CA SER A 44 6.33 9.89 11.83
C SER A 44 6.42 9.52 10.37
N LEU A 45 7.54 8.92 9.97
CA LEU A 45 7.71 8.30 8.66
C LEU A 45 8.06 6.83 8.86
N TRP A 46 7.31 5.98 8.19
CA TRP A 46 7.49 4.54 8.20
C TRP A 46 7.81 4.09 6.79
N GLN A 47 8.69 3.11 6.63
CA GLN A 47 9.12 2.61 5.33
C GLN A 47 8.90 1.11 5.25
N LEU A 48 8.22 0.64 4.20
CA LEU A 48 8.11 -0.79 3.92
C LEU A 48 9.48 -1.37 3.61
N SER A 49 9.88 -2.39 4.37
CA SER A 49 11.13 -3.13 4.15
C SER A 49 10.97 -4.32 3.20
N ALA A 50 9.73 -4.68 2.87
CA ALA A 50 9.37 -5.70 1.89
C ALA A 50 8.09 -5.29 1.15
N ASP A 51 7.83 -5.89 -0.01
CA ASP A 51 6.52 -5.78 -0.66
C ASP A 51 5.45 -6.29 0.32
N PHE A 52 4.32 -5.58 0.39
CA PHE A 52 3.19 -5.95 1.24
C PHE A 52 1.94 -6.11 0.39
N ARG A 53 1.38 -7.33 0.35
CA ARG A 53 0.26 -7.67 -0.54
C ARG A 53 -0.99 -8.10 0.21
N ALA A 54 -2.11 -7.80 -0.42
CA ALA A 54 -3.39 -8.40 -0.09
C ALA A 54 -4.11 -8.86 -1.36
N SER A 55 -4.89 -9.93 -1.23
CA SER A 55 -5.75 -10.45 -2.29
C SER A 55 -7.21 -10.33 -1.88
N MET A 56 -8.08 -10.18 -2.88
CA MET A 56 -9.52 -10.09 -2.70
C MET A 56 -10.26 -10.49 -3.98
N THR A 57 -11.54 -10.83 -3.86
CA THR A 57 -12.45 -11.01 -4.99
C THR A 57 -13.23 -9.72 -5.22
N VAL A 58 -13.10 -9.13 -6.41
CA VAL A 58 -13.87 -7.95 -6.84
C VAL A 58 -15.13 -8.41 -7.58
N HIS A 59 -16.28 -7.88 -7.18
CA HIS A 59 -17.56 -8.12 -7.85
C HIS A 59 -17.92 -6.90 -8.70
N PRO A 60 -17.71 -6.93 -10.03
CA PRO A 60 -18.01 -5.79 -10.89
C PRO A 60 -19.53 -5.56 -11.00
N VAL A 61 -19.93 -4.34 -11.38
CA VAL A 61 -21.35 -4.05 -11.67
C VAL A 61 -21.87 -4.92 -12.81
N ASN A 62 -21.04 -5.09 -13.84
CA ASN A 62 -21.29 -5.92 -15.00
C ASN A 62 -20.15 -6.93 -15.17
N GLY A 63 -20.46 -8.20 -15.36
CA GLY A 63 -19.47 -9.26 -15.55
C GLY A 63 -19.36 -10.22 -14.37
N SER A 64 -18.38 -11.12 -14.45
CA SER A 64 -18.14 -12.13 -13.42
C SER A 64 -17.15 -11.62 -12.38
N PRO A 65 -17.23 -12.08 -11.12
CA PRO A 65 -16.24 -11.76 -10.09
C PRO A 65 -14.84 -12.23 -10.50
N TYR A 66 -13.81 -11.49 -10.10
CA TYR A 66 -12.41 -11.81 -10.42
C TYR A 66 -11.48 -11.51 -9.25
N PRO A 67 -10.36 -12.25 -9.11
CA PRO A 67 -9.37 -11.97 -8.07
C PRO A 67 -8.56 -10.72 -8.44
N LEU A 68 -8.28 -9.90 -7.45
CA LEU A 68 -7.39 -8.74 -7.54
C LEU A 68 -6.36 -8.81 -6.41
N THR A 69 -5.10 -8.54 -6.72
CA THR A 69 -4.02 -8.46 -5.74
C THR A 69 -3.42 -7.07 -5.75
N ILE A 70 -3.46 -6.41 -4.60
CA ILE A 70 -2.84 -5.09 -4.39
C ILE A 70 -1.46 -5.31 -3.79
N LYS A 71 -0.48 -4.53 -4.25
CA LYS A 71 0.90 -4.61 -3.80
C LYS A 71 1.45 -3.24 -3.46
N ALA A 72 1.57 -2.94 -2.16
CA ALA A 72 2.35 -1.80 -1.70
C ALA A 72 3.85 -2.17 -1.83
N PRO A 73 4.66 -1.40 -2.57
CA PRO A 73 6.03 -1.80 -2.89
C PRO A 73 6.99 -1.58 -1.72
N ARG A 74 8.02 -2.45 -1.63
CA ARG A 74 9.20 -2.21 -0.78
C ARG A 74 9.74 -0.80 -1.04
N GLY A 75 10.13 -0.13 0.03
CA GLY A 75 10.66 1.23 0.01
C GLY A 75 9.58 2.29 0.09
N MET A 76 8.30 1.94 -0.11
CA MET A 76 7.19 2.89 0.06
C MET A 76 7.20 3.45 1.47
N PHE A 77 7.14 4.77 1.55
CA PHE A 77 6.96 5.48 2.79
C PHE A 77 5.47 5.68 3.08
N THR A 78 5.12 5.79 4.35
CA THR A 78 3.78 6.11 4.84
C THR A 78 3.92 6.92 6.13
N ASP A 79 2.99 7.85 6.33
CA ASP A 79 2.85 8.62 7.56
C ASP A 79 1.76 8.07 8.48
N LEU A 80 1.11 6.97 8.10
CA LEU A 80 -0.04 6.35 8.79
C LEU A 80 -1.15 7.37 9.09
N SER A 81 -1.30 8.39 8.25
CA SER A 81 -2.29 9.47 8.44
C SER A 81 -3.71 9.11 7.98
N SER A 82 -3.90 7.88 7.48
CA SER A 82 -5.21 7.33 7.09
C SER A 82 -6.30 7.50 8.15
N VAL A 83 -5.93 7.53 9.44
CA VAL A 83 -6.85 7.88 10.53
C VAL A 83 -6.71 9.37 10.83
N PRO A 84 -7.78 10.19 10.68
CA PRO A 84 -7.75 11.61 11.04
C PRO A 84 -7.28 11.81 12.48
N LYS A 85 -6.43 12.81 12.73
CA LYS A 85 -5.88 13.13 14.07
C LYS A 85 -6.96 13.28 15.16
N LEU A 86 -8.15 13.75 14.78
CA LEU A 86 -9.29 13.87 15.70
C LEU A 86 -9.74 12.53 16.29
N LEU A 87 -9.51 11.43 15.56
CA LEU A 87 -9.83 10.07 16.01
C LEU A 87 -8.67 9.42 16.78
N TRP A 88 -7.49 10.05 16.87
CA TRP A 88 -6.33 9.46 17.56
C TRP A 88 -6.53 9.27 19.06
N SER A 89 -7.43 10.03 19.68
CA SER A 89 -7.81 9.85 21.08
C SER A 89 -8.65 8.59 21.32
N LEU A 90 -9.32 8.07 20.29
CA LEU A 90 -10.12 6.84 20.34
C LEU A 90 -9.40 5.65 19.72
N ILE A 91 -8.61 5.90 18.67
CA ILE A 91 -7.92 4.91 17.86
C ILE A 91 -6.48 5.38 17.71
N GLY A 92 -5.58 4.83 18.52
CA GLY A 92 -4.16 5.16 18.40
C GLY A 92 -3.63 4.92 16.97
N PRO A 93 -2.59 5.64 16.53
CA PRO A 93 -2.08 5.57 15.15
C PRO A 93 -1.44 4.22 14.79
N ILE A 94 -1.19 3.37 15.79
CA ILE A 94 -0.66 2.02 15.65
C ILE A 94 -1.66 1.09 16.33
N GLY A 95 -2.12 0.07 15.61
CA GLY A 95 -3.06 -0.90 16.14
C GLY A 95 -3.47 -1.93 15.08
N PRO A 96 -4.52 -2.72 15.33
CA PRO A 96 -4.94 -3.80 14.43
C PRO A 96 -5.37 -3.35 13.03
N HIS A 97 -5.50 -2.05 12.77
CA HIS A 97 -5.82 -1.50 11.45
C HIS A 97 -4.58 -1.21 10.60
N LEU A 98 -3.38 -1.39 11.15
CA LEU A 98 -2.12 -0.93 10.55
C LEU A 98 -1.90 -1.50 9.15
N GLU A 99 -2.03 -2.81 8.98
CA GLU A 99 -1.91 -3.51 7.70
C GLU A 99 -2.87 -2.92 6.65
N ALA A 100 -4.11 -2.68 7.05
CA ALA A 100 -5.12 -2.12 6.17
C ALA A 100 -4.79 -0.66 5.80
N SER A 101 -4.25 0.13 6.73
CA SER A 101 -3.85 1.52 6.49
C SER A 101 -2.68 1.65 5.51
N ILE A 102 -1.71 0.72 5.54
CA ILE A 102 -0.61 0.71 4.57
C ILE A 102 -1.13 0.59 3.13
N LEU A 103 -2.04 -0.36 2.88
CA LEU A 103 -2.61 -0.56 1.54
C LEU A 103 -3.50 0.61 1.14
N HIS A 104 -4.22 1.20 2.09
CA HIS A 104 -5.07 2.37 1.85
C HIS A 104 -4.24 3.60 1.46
N ASP A 105 -3.16 3.89 2.20
CA ASP A 105 -2.21 4.95 1.88
C ASP A 105 -1.59 4.75 0.50
N TYR A 106 -1.19 3.51 0.16
CA TYR A 106 -0.67 3.17 -1.17
C TYR A 106 -1.65 3.57 -2.28
N LEU A 107 -2.93 3.16 -2.19
CA LEU A 107 -3.95 3.53 -3.16
C LEU A 107 -4.18 5.04 -3.22
N TYR A 108 -4.18 5.72 -2.08
CA TYR A 108 -4.35 7.17 -2.00
C TYR A 108 -3.19 7.96 -2.61
N MET A 109 -1.97 7.45 -2.54
CA MET A 109 -0.78 8.09 -3.08
C MET A 109 -0.52 7.73 -4.54
N GLY A 110 -0.85 6.50 -4.95
CA GLY A 110 -0.49 5.96 -6.26
C GLY A 110 -1.55 6.10 -7.35
N TRP A 111 -2.77 6.56 -7.07
CA TRP A 111 -3.82 6.63 -8.11
C TRP A 111 -3.44 7.51 -9.32
N THR A 112 -2.65 8.57 -9.08
CA THR A 112 -2.15 9.51 -10.10
C THR A 112 -1.15 8.86 -11.07
N ASP A 113 -0.54 7.74 -10.70
CA ASP A 113 0.30 6.96 -11.61
C ASP A 113 -0.53 6.27 -12.71
N PHE A 114 -1.82 6.04 -12.45
CA PHE A 114 -2.71 5.26 -13.32
C PHE A 114 -3.87 6.07 -13.90
N ARG A 115 -4.10 7.28 -13.41
CA ARG A 115 -5.19 8.16 -13.85
C ARG A 115 -4.72 9.59 -14.02
N THR A 116 -5.28 10.26 -15.01
CA THR A 116 -5.08 11.71 -15.20
C THR A 116 -6.00 12.56 -14.31
N LYS A 117 -7.08 11.96 -13.78
CA LYS A 117 -8.06 12.61 -12.89
C LYS A 117 -8.59 11.60 -11.88
N ALA A 118 -8.88 12.08 -10.67
CA ALA A 118 -9.42 11.25 -9.61
C ALA A 118 -10.81 10.70 -10.01
N ARG A 119 -10.98 9.39 -9.95
CA ARG A 119 -12.25 8.70 -10.17
C ARG A 119 -12.92 8.44 -8.83
N ARG A 120 -14.24 8.62 -8.77
CA ARG A 120 -15.02 8.33 -7.57
C ARG A 120 -14.92 6.85 -7.18
N GLN A 121 -14.96 5.94 -8.14
CA GLN A 121 -14.86 4.50 -7.89
C GLN A 121 -13.50 4.07 -7.34
N ASP A 122 -12.40 4.70 -7.75
CA ASP A 122 -11.07 4.40 -7.21
C ASP A 122 -10.99 4.77 -5.72
N TRP A 123 -11.63 5.88 -5.34
CA TRP A 123 -11.77 6.29 -3.94
C TRP A 123 -12.68 5.33 -3.15
N VAL A 124 -13.85 4.99 -3.69
CA VAL A 124 -14.76 4.01 -3.06
C VAL A 124 -14.04 2.68 -2.87
N PHE A 125 -13.29 2.22 -3.89
CA PHE A 125 -12.50 1.00 -3.83
C PHE A 125 -11.46 1.04 -2.71
N ALA A 126 -10.69 2.12 -2.61
CA ALA A 126 -9.70 2.27 -1.55
C ALA A 126 -10.33 2.18 -0.16
N ASP A 127 -11.43 2.90 0.08
CA ASP A 127 -12.14 2.89 1.37
C ASP A 127 -12.79 1.53 1.67
N THR A 128 -13.39 0.87 0.67
CA THR A 128 -14.00 -0.46 0.82
C THR A 128 -12.94 -1.52 1.10
N MET A 129 -11.79 -1.46 0.42
CA MET A 129 -10.64 -2.32 0.68
C MET A 129 -10.13 -2.11 2.12
N PHE A 130 -10.03 -0.86 2.56
CA PHE A 130 -9.62 -0.54 3.93
C PHE A 130 -10.58 -1.11 4.98
N LEU A 131 -11.90 -1.01 4.74
CA LEU A 131 -12.91 -1.63 5.60
C LEU A 131 -12.81 -3.17 5.62
N ALA A 132 -12.55 -3.78 4.46
CA ALA A 132 -12.36 -5.23 4.37
C ALA A 132 -11.14 -5.68 5.19
N GLY A 133 -10.00 -5.01 5.02
CA GLY A 133 -8.79 -5.29 5.81
C GLY A 133 -9.00 -5.10 7.31
N MET A 134 -9.62 -4.01 7.73
CA MET A 134 -9.97 -3.78 9.14
C MET A 134 -10.95 -4.84 9.70
N THR A 135 -11.83 -5.38 8.85
CA THR A 135 -12.73 -6.48 9.24
C THR A 135 -11.95 -7.77 9.45
N THR A 136 -11.04 -8.11 8.54
CA THR A 136 -10.13 -9.26 8.68
C THR A 136 -9.28 -9.16 9.94
N SER A 137 -8.76 -7.97 10.26
CA SER A 137 -8.01 -7.71 11.50
C SER A 137 -8.87 -7.48 12.74
N LYS A 138 -10.20 -7.66 12.66
CA LYS A 138 -11.15 -7.57 13.77
C LYS A 138 -11.13 -6.22 14.52
N VAL A 139 -10.88 -5.12 13.81
CA VAL A 139 -10.92 -3.76 14.36
C VAL A 139 -12.36 -3.43 14.78
N LYS A 140 -12.55 -3.04 16.04
CA LYS A 140 -13.90 -2.75 16.59
C LYS A 140 -14.44 -1.44 16.05
N GLU A 141 -13.60 -0.43 15.95
CA GLU A 141 -13.91 0.94 15.56
C GLU A 141 -13.96 1.13 14.04
N ARG A 142 -13.87 0.04 13.25
CA ARG A 142 -13.77 0.08 11.78
C ARG A 142 -14.86 0.90 11.09
N LYS A 143 -16.08 0.92 11.62
CA LYS A 143 -17.19 1.72 11.06
C LYS A 143 -16.96 3.22 11.23
N LEU A 144 -16.39 3.63 12.36
CA LEU A 144 -16.05 5.02 12.64
C LEU A 144 -14.90 5.48 11.74
N ILE A 145 -13.86 4.66 11.63
CA ILE A 145 -12.71 4.91 10.74
C ILE A 145 -13.19 5.01 9.29
N PHE A 146 -13.97 4.02 8.83
CA PHE A 146 -14.54 4.01 7.49
C PHE A 146 -15.40 5.24 7.23
N GLY A 147 -16.31 5.61 8.13
CA GLY A 147 -17.14 6.82 7.94
C GLY A 147 -16.31 8.11 7.84
N ALA A 148 -15.15 8.16 8.49
CA ALA A 148 -14.27 9.33 8.42
C ALA A 148 -13.54 9.43 7.07
N VAL A 149 -12.96 8.33 6.58
CA VAL A 149 -12.29 8.30 5.26
C VAL A 149 -13.30 8.36 4.11
N HIS A 150 -14.46 7.72 4.28
CA HIS A 150 -15.56 7.69 3.31
C HIS A 150 -16.49 8.91 3.41
N SER A 151 -15.90 10.09 3.60
CA SER A 151 -16.60 11.36 3.75
C SER A 151 -16.24 12.35 2.63
N SER A 152 -16.95 13.47 2.57
CA SER A 152 -16.60 14.59 1.67
C SER A 152 -15.18 15.14 1.94
N VAL A 153 -14.69 15.01 3.18
CA VAL A 153 -13.32 15.36 3.56
C VAL A 153 -12.34 14.37 2.95
N GLY A 154 -12.56 13.07 3.12
CA GLY A 154 -11.70 12.04 2.55
C GLY A 154 -11.67 12.08 1.02
N TRP A 155 -12.81 12.29 0.36
CA TRP A 155 -12.86 12.57 -1.08
C TRP A 155 -12.03 13.79 -1.47
N SER A 156 -12.10 14.86 -0.68
CA SER A 156 -11.31 16.07 -0.94
C SER A 156 -9.82 15.83 -0.78
N VAL A 157 -9.40 14.94 0.12
CA VAL A 157 -8.00 14.52 0.27
C VAL A 157 -7.57 13.64 -0.91
N PHE A 158 -8.39 12.67 -1.29
CA PHE A 158 -8.11 11.75 -2.40
C PHE A 158 -7.96 12.49 -3.73
N LYS A 159 -8.86 13.44 -4.03
CA LYS A 159 -8.86 14.15 -5.32
C LYS A 159 -7.76 15.20 -5.48
N LYS A 160 -7.21 15.74 -4.38
CA LYS A 160 -6.29 16.89 -4.40
C LYS A 160 -4.81 16.49 -4.62
N LYS A 161 -4.54 15.26 -5.05
CA LYS A 161 -3.18 14.81 -5.34
C LYS A 161 -2.71 15.34 -6.68
N ASN A 162 -1.49 15.88 -6.69
CA ASN A 162 -0.82 16.47 -7.84
C ASN A 162 0.61 15.94 -8.01
N TYR A 163 0.87 14.76 -7.45
CA TYR A 163 2.14 14.05 -7.47
C TYR A 163 1.90 12.60 -7.84
N THR A 164 2.89 11.97 -8.46
CA THR A 164 3.04 10.51 -8.59
C THR A 164 3.53 9.89 -7.28
N LEU A 165 3.41 8.56 -7.12
CA LEU A 165 3.98 7.90 -5.94
C LEU A 165 5.49 8.14 -5.86
N LYS A 166 6.20 8.14 -6.99
CA LYS A 166 7.64 8.43 -7.03
C LYS A 166 7.96 9.83 -6.51
N GLU A 167 7.28 10.86 -7.02
CA GLU A 167 7.50 12.25 -6.58
C GLU A 167 7.23 12.40 -5.09
N ARG A 168 6.18 11.73 -4.58
CA ARG A 168 5.88 11.73 -3.15
C ARG A 168 6.98 11.09 -2.31
N MET A 169 7.51 9.95 -2.78
CA MET A 169 8.62 9.28 -2.11
C MET A 169 9.89 10.14 -2.14
N ASP A 170 10.19 10.75 -3.28
CA ASP A 170 11.35 11.63 -3.46
C ASP A 170 11.24 12.91 -2.60
N GLU A 171 10.04 13.45 -2.38
CA GLU A 171 9.80 14.57 -1.46
C GLU A 171 10.17 14.23 -0.01
N TRP A 172 10.01 12.97 0.39
CA TRP A 172 10.27 12.51 1.75
C TRP A 172 11.72 12.06 1.99
N LEU A 173 12.45 11.64 0.94
CA LEU A 173 13.85 11.21 1.05
C LEU A 173 14.78 12.26 1.72
N PRO A 174 14.71 13.57 1.42
CA PRO A 174 15.53 14.58 2.08
C PRO A 174 15.31 14.69 3.60
N LEU A 175 14.13 14.28 4.09
CA LEU A 175 13.78 14.33 5.51
C LEU A 175 14.47 13.23 6.33
N LEU A 176 14.91 12.16 5.67
CA LEU A 176 15.70 11.11 6.29
C LEU A 176 17.12 11.61 6.52
N LYS A 177 17.72 11.34 7.68
CA LYS A 177 19.16 11.52 7.84
C LYS A 177 19.91 10.55 6.91
N LYS A 178 21.18 10.87 6.61
CA LYS A 178 21.99 10.16 5.61
C LYS A 178 22.13 8.66 5.88
N ASP A 179 22.00 8.24 7.13
CA ASP A 179 22.12 6.88 7.65
C ASP A 179 20.78 6.11 7.77
N HIS A 180 19.65 6.71 7.39
CA HIS A 180 18.31 6.15 7.53
C HIS A 180 17.68 5.70 6.20
N GLY A 181 18.38 4.87 5.43
CA GLY A 181 17.79 4.18 4.25
C GLY A 181 17.68 5.03 2.98
N ARG A 182 18.57 6.03 2.80
CA ARG A 182 18.67 6.81 1.55
C ARG A 182 19.16 5.99 0.34
N ASP A 183 19.77 4.83 0.58
CA ASP A 183 20.57 4.13 -0.44
C ASP A 183 19.78 3.12 -1.29
N ASP A 184 18.51 2.85 -0.96
CA ASP A 184 17.66 1.90 -1.70
C ASP A 184 16.41 2.61 -2.28
N PRO A 185 16.39 3.00 -3.57
CA PRO A 185 15.18 3.47 -4.22
C PRO A 185 14.12 2.35 -4.27
N PRO A 186 12.80 2.70 -4.37
CA PRO A 186 11.76 1.72 -4.65
C PRO A 186 12.17 0.92 -5.88
N SER A 187 12.30 -0.40 -5.72
CA SER A 187 12.88 -1.26 -6.74
C SER A 187 12.12 -1.10 -8.05
N THR A 188 12.82 -0.68 -9.10
CA THR A 188 12.37 -0.93 -10.48
C THR A 188 12.18 -2.43 -10.62
N VAL A 189 11.00 -2.83 -11.09
CA VAL A 189 10.67 -4.23 -11.38
C VAL A 189 11.70 -4.76 -12.39
N ALA A 190 12.71 -5.47 -11.90
CA ALA A 190 13.66 -6.23 -12.69
C ALA A 190 13.83 -7.60 -12.05
N GLY A 191 13.01 -8.54 -12.53
CA GLY A 191 13.38 -9.94 -12.67
C GLY A 191 13.67 -10.72 -11.39
N SER A 192 12.61 -11.28 -10.81
CA SER A 192 12.63 -12.58 -10.14
C SER A 192 13.01 -13.71 -11.11
N ALA A 193 14.24 -13.66 -11.66
CA ALA A 193 14.81 -14.69 -12.53
C ALA A 193 16.05 -15.37 -11.93
N LYS A 194 16.55 -14.92 -10.78
CA LYS A 194 17.78 -15.48 -10.16
C LYS A 194 17.53 -16.51 -9.05
N ALA A 195 16.29 -16.78 -8.68
CA ALA A 195 15.95 -17.73 -7.62
C ALA A 195 15.60 -19.15 -8.13
N VAL A 196 15.57 -19.37 -9.46
CA VAL A 196 15.22 -20.68 -10.06
C VAL A 196 16.45 -21.41 -10.63
N SER A 197 17.60 -20.76 -10.76
CA SER A 197 18.86 -21.42 -11.16
C SER A 197 19.51 -22.24 -10.04
N ASP A 198 19.25 -21.89 -8.79
CA ASP A 198 19.99 -22.47 -7.65
C ASP A 198 19.26 -23.70 -7.06
N LEU A 199 18.00 -23.92 -7.42
CA LEU A 199 17.22 -25.11 -7.06
C LEU A 199 17.43 -26.27 -8.04
N THR A 200 17.83 -26.01 -9.29
CA THR A 200 18.12 -27.07 -10.29
C THR A 200 19.57 -27.56 -10.23
N ALA A 201 20.50 -26.77 -9.69
CA ALA A 201 21.89 -27.21 -9.50
C ALA A 201 22.06 -28.22 -8.36
N ASN A 202 21.28 -28.11 -7.27
CA ASN A 202 21.38 -29.03 -6.13
C ASN A 202 20.62 -30.36 -6.31
N ALA A 203 19.74 -30.47 -7.30
CA ALA A 203 19.06 -31.73 -7.62
C ALA A 203 19.92 -32.66 -8.51
N ALA A 204 20.89 -32.12 -9.24
CA ALA A 204 21.77 -32.90 -10.11
C ALA A 204 23.00 -33.49 -9.38
N ALA A 205 23.33 -33.02 -8.17
CA ALA A 205 24.50 -33.48 -7.41
C ALA A 205 24.23 -34.74 -6.54
N ASN A 206 22.98 -35.18 -6.40
CA ASN A 206 22.62 -36.23 -5.43
C ASN A 206 22.10 -37.55 -6.06
N SER A 207 22.30 -37.74 -7.37
CA SER A 207 21.97 -38.98 -8.10
C SER A 207 23.19 -39.82 -8.50
N GLY A 208 24.39 -39.48 -7.99
CA GLY A 208 25.67 -40.08 -8.40
C GLY A 208 26.42 -40.87 -7.31
N GLN A 209 25.75 -41.33 -6.25
CA GLN A 209 26.34 -42.29 -5.30
C GLN A 209 25.33 -43.38 -4.93
N ARG A 210 25.35 -44.46 -5.72
CA ARG A 210 25.05 -45.83 -5.32
C ARG A 210 25.99 -46.76 -6.06
#